data_AF-A0A7V8G3N0-F1
#
_entry.id   AF-A0A7V8G3N0-F1
#
_cell.length_a   1.000
_cell.length_b   1.000
_cell.length_c   1.000
_cell.angle_alpha   90.00
_cell.angle_beta   90.00
_cell.angle_gamma   90.00
#
_symmetry.space_group_name_H-M   'P 1'
#
loop_
_entity.id
_entity.type
_entity.pdbx_description
1 polymer ?
#
loop_
_entity_poly.entity_id
_entity_poly.type
_entity_poly.pdbx_seq_one_letter_code
_entity_poly.pdbx_strand_id
1 'polypeptide(L)'
;MTTKTPEAEPEAEISDFEPLTPEEAQRLREQNPELSPWWVIGAQVALGVIVAGVAWVWTGLSSAAVSALYGAMAVAAPAALFVRGVRRGTGAVSQSAAMLRFFVWESIKIVLTVAMLVAAPWLVGGLNWLALVAGVIAALKTYWIALVVRPRLLNRI
;
A
#
# COMPACT_ATOMS: atom_id res chain seq x y z
N MET A 1 30.25 40.91 -31.34
CA MET A 1 30.12 39.69 -30.51
C MET A 1 28.71 39.69 -29.96
N THR A 2 27.81 38.92 -30.56
CA THR A 2 26.40 38.87 -30.18
C THR A 2 26.20 37.69 -29.23
N THR A 3 25.83 37.98 -27.99
CA THR A 3 25.52 36.98 -26.96
C THR A 3 24.26 36.22 -27.35
N LYS A 4 24.39 34.90 -27.60
CA LYS A 4 23.25 34.00 -27.76
C LYS A 4 22.59 33.78 -26.39
N THR A 5 21.37 34.28 -26.22
CA THR A 5 20.44 33.86 -25.17
C THR A 5 20.11 32.38 -25.39
N PRO A 6 20.11 31.50 -24.36
CA PRO A 6 19.69 30.13 -24.53
C PRO A 6 18.20 30.12 -24.88
N GLU A 7 17.84 29.51 -26.01
CA GLU A 7 16.45 29.22 -26.36
C GLU A 7 15.84 28.38 -25.24
N ALA A 8 14.76 28.87 -24.64
CA ALA A 8 13.92 28.08 -23.76
C ALA A 8 13.37 26.92 -24.57
N GLU A 9 13.71 25.69 -24.19
CA GLU A 9 13.05 24.49 -24.70
C GLU A 9 11.54 24.64 -24.46
N PRO A 10 10.68 24.34 -25.45
CA PRO A 10 9.25 24.41 -25.24
C PRO A 10 8.90 23.36 -24.18
N GLU A 11 8.49 23.84 -23.01
CA GLU A 11 7.79 23.03 -22.02
C GLU A 11 6.65 22.33 -22.77
N ALA A 12 6.74 21.00 -22.90
CA ALA A 12 5.68 20.21 -23.47
C ALA A 12 4.42 20.46 -22.63
N GLU A 13 3.52 21.29 -23.14
CA GLU A 13 2.19 21.49 -22.59
C GLU A 13 1.54 20.12 -22.45
N ILE A 14 1.43 19.65 -21.21
CA ILE A 14 0.63 18.49 -20.84
C ILE A 14 -0.83 18.98 -20.85
N SER A 15 -1.34 19.37 -22.02
CA SER A 15 -2.69 19.87 -22.22
C SER A 15 -3.44 18.97 -23.20
N ASP A 16 -3.42 17.66 -22.94
CA ASP A 16 -4.23 16.67 -23.66
C ASP A 16 -5.12 15.88 -22.67
N PHE A 17 -5.67 16.59 -21.68
CA PHE A 17 -6.66 16.05 -20.76
C PHE A 17 -8.05 16.34 -21.32
N GLU A 18 -8.54 15.46 -22.21
CA GLU A 18 -9.90 15.53 -22.72
C GLU A 18 -10.88 15.03 -21.64
N PRO A 19 -11.78 15.89 -21.11
CA PRO A 19 -12.72 15.46 -20.07
C PRO A 19 -13.70 14.44 -20.66
N LEU A 20 -13.60 13.19 -20.21
CA LEU A 20 -14.49 12.10 -20.64
C LEU A 20 -15.96 12.47 -20.41
N THR A 21 -16.81 12.20 -21.40
CA THR A 21 -18.25 12.28 -21.20
C THR A 21 -18.69 11.24 -20.14
N PRO A 22 -19.79 11.47 -19.40
CA PRO A 22 -20.25 10.53 -18.36
C PRO A 22 -20.44 9.09 -18.86
N GLU A 23 -20.84 8.92 -20.12
CA GLU A 23 -20.99 7.60 -20.76
C GLU A 23 -19.65 6.93 -21.04
N GLU A 24 -18.67 7.68 -21.53
CA GLU A 24 -17.30 7.20 -21.75
C GLU A 24 -16.62 6.83 -20.42
N ALA A 25 -16.87 7.60 -19.36
CA ALA A 25 -16.38 7.30 -18.02
C ALA A 25 -16.97 6.00 -17.46
N GLN A 26 -18.23 5.67 -17.77
CA GLN A 26 -18.84 4.38 -17.40
C GLN A 26 -18.25 3.22 -18.20
N ARG A 27 -18.15 3.36 -19.54
CA ARG A 27 -17.54 2.34 -20.40
C ARG A 27 -16.07 2.08 -20.02
N LEU A 28 -15.33 3.11 -19.65
CA LEU A 28 -13.95 2.97 -19.20
C LEU A 28 -13.85 2.20 -17.87
N ARG A 29 -14.78 2.39 -16.93
CA ARG A 29 -14.85 1.64 -15.66
C ARG A 29 -15.22 0.17 -15.89
N GLU A 30 -16.08 -0.12 -16.85
CA GLU A 30 -16.43 -1.49 -17.24
C GLU A 30 -15.23 -2.22 -17.87
N GLN A 31 -14.45 -1.50 -18.68
CA GLN A 31 -13.23 -2.02 -19.32
C GLN A 31 -12.03 -2.12 -18.37
N ASN A 32 -12.01 -1.32 -17.29
CA ASN A 32 -10.95 -1.32 -16.27
C ASN A 32 -11.51 -1.65 -14.88
N PRO A 33 -11.85 -2.91 -14.59
CA PRO A 33 -12.33 -3.32 -13.28
C PRO A 33 -11.29 -2.96 -12.19
N GLU A 34 -11.74 -2.24 -11.16
CA GLU A 34 -10.89 -1.89 -10.03
C GLU A 34 -10.47 -3.17 -9.27
N LEU A 35 -9.17 -3.41 -9.18
CA LEU A 35 -8.64 -4.54 -8.43
C LEU A 35 -9.05 -4.43 -6.96
N SER A 36 -9.49 -5.55 -6.40
CA SER A 36 -9.89 -5.64 -4.99
C SER A 36 -8.73 -5.22 -4.07
N PRO A 37 -8.93 -4.26 -3.15
CA PRO A 37 -7.89 -3.85 -2.19
C PRO A 37 -7.35 -4.98 -1.31
N TRP A 38 -8.11 -6.08 -1.19
CA TRP A 38 -7.70 -7.29 -0.46
C TRP A 38 -6.48 -8.00 -1.05
N TRP A 39 -6.22 -7.82 -2.35
CA TRP A 39 -5.04 -8.41 -2.98
C TRP A 39 -3.74 -7.83 -2.40
N VAL A 40 -3.71 -6.52 -2.11
CA VAL A 40 -2.55 -5.86 -1.51
C VAL A 40 -2.27 -6.43 -0.12
N ILE A 41 -3.32 -6.64 0.68
CA ILE A 41 -3.21 -7.23 2.02
C ILE A 41 -2.67 -8.66 1.93
N GLY A 42 -3.18 -9.45 0.98
CA GLY A 42 -2.64 -10.80 0.71
C GLY A 42 -1.16 -10.78 0.34
N ALA A 43 -0.75 -9.84 -0.52
CA ALA A 43 0.65 -9.66 -0.89
C ALA A 43 1.52 -9.24 0.30
N GLN A 44 1.02 -8.40 1.22
CA GLN A 44 1.74 -7.98 2.43
C GLN A 44 2.05 -9.16 3.33
N VAL A 45 1.03 -10.00 3.58
CA VAL A 45 1.18 -11.21 4.39
C VAL A 45 2.14 -12.18 3.71
N ALA A 46 1.97 -12.44 2.41
CA ALA A 46 2.82 -13.35 1.66
C ALA A 46 4.30 -12.91 1.68
N LEU A 47 4.57 -11.62 1.44
CA LEU A 47 5.92 -11.10 1.49
C LEU A 47 6.49 -11.12 2.92
N GLY A 48 5.66 -10.86 3.93
CA GLY A 48 6.02 -11.03 5.34
C GLY A 48 6.45 -12.46 5.68
N VAL A 49 5.74 -13.47 5.18
CA VAL A 49 6.10 -14.90 5.34
C VAL A 49 7.43 -15.21 4.65
N ILE A 50 7.65 -14.69 3.45
CA ILE A 50 8.94 -14.86 2.73
C ILE A 50 10.08 -14.26 3.55
N VAL A 51 9.94 -13.02 4.03
CA VAL A 51 10.98 -12.36 4.84
C VAL A 51 11.21 -13.11 6.16
N ALA A 52 10.15 -13.60 6.80
CA ALA A 52 10.28 -14.42 8.00
C ALA A 52 11.06 -15.71 7.75
N GLY A 53 10.80 -16.40 6.63
CA GLY A 53 11.55 -17.58 6.22
C GLY A 53 13.02 -17.28 5.95
N VAL A 54 13.32 -16.19 5.23
CA VAL A 54 14.70 -15.75 4.98
C VAL A 54 15.41 -15.40 6.29
N ALA A 55 14.77 -14.65 7.17
CA ALA A 55 15.32 -14.29 8.48
C ALA A 55 15.62 -15.53 9.32
N TRP A 56 14.72 -16.54 9.29
CA TRP A 56 14.93 -17.80 10.00
C TRP A 56 16.13 -18.58 9.46
N VAL A 57 16.20 -18.79 8.14
CA VAL A 57 17.26 -19.57 7.49
C VAL A 57 18.63 -18.91 7.71
N TRP A 58 18.71 -17.58 7.65
CA TRP A 58 19.98 -16.88 7.76
C TRP A 58 20.47 -16.78 9.21
N THR A 59 19.58 -16.58 10.18
CA THR A 59 19.97 -16.41 11.59
C THR A 59 19.95 -17.70 12.39
N GLY A 60 19.22 -18.72 11.94
CA GLY A 60 18.90 -19.92 12.71
C GLY A 60 17.92 -19.67 13.88
N LEU A 61 17.46 -18.43 14.08
CA LEU A 61 16.67 -18.04 15.24
C LEU A 61 15.18 -17.94 14.88
N SER A 62 14.35 -18.68 15.59
CA SER A 62 12.89 -18.57 15.47
C SER A 62 12.39 -17.18 15.86
N SER A 63 13.05 -16.50 16.81
CA SER A 63 12.69 -15.15 17.21
C SER A 63 12.85 -14.13 16.08
N ALA A 64 13.85 -14.30 15.19
CA ALA A 64 14.01 -13.45 14.01
C ALA A 64 12.86 -13.64 13.01
N ALA A 65 12.45 -14.89 12.78
CA ALA A 65 11.30 -15.20 11.94
C ALA A 65 10.01 -14.57 12.47
N VAL A 66 9.74 -14.75 13.76
CA VAL A 66 8.55 -14.19 14.44
C VAL A 66 8.60 -12.66 14.44
N SER A 67 9.78 -12.05 14.65
CA SER A 67 9.95 -10.60 14.59
C SER A 67 9.60 -10.06 13.20
N ALA A 68 10.12 -10.67 12.13
CA ALA A 68 9.80 -10.26 10.76
C ALA A 68 8.32 -10.43 10.42
N LEU A 69 7.71 -11.56 10.80
CA LEU A 69 6.29 -11.77 10.57
C LEU A 69 5.44 -10.75 11.33
N TYR A 70 5.79 -10.48 12.59
CA TYR A 70 5.13 -9.48 13.42
C TYR A 70 5.22 -8.07 12.79
N GLY A 71 6.39 -7.70 12.28
CA GLY A 71 6.61 -6.43 11.60
C GLY A 71 5.75 -6.28 10.35
N ALA A 72 5.61 -7.33 9.54
CA ALA A 72 4.71 -7.33 8.40
C ALA A 72 3.23 -7.21 8.82
N MET A 73 2.83 -7.91 9.88
CA MET A 73 1.47 -7.87 10.42
C MET A 73 1.11 -6.52 11.04
N ALA A 74 2.10 -5.80 11.60
CA ALA A 74 1.93 -4.43 12.10
C ALA A 74 1.50 -3.45 11.00
N VAL A 75 1.70 -3.79 9.72
CA VAL A 75 1.22 -3.01 8.57
C VAL A 75 -0.03 -3.65 7.95
N ALA A 76 -0.04 -4.97 7.77
CA ALA A 76 -1.10 -5.68 7.06
C ALA A 76 -2.43 -5.72 7.85
N ALA A 77 -2.38 -5.91 9.17
CA ALA A 77 -3.60 -5.99 9.98
C ALA A 77 -4.35 -4.63 10.05
N PRO A 78 -3.68 -3.49 10.31
CA PRO A 78 -4.33 -2.19 10.21
C PRO A 78 -4.86 -1.87 8.81
N ALA A 79 -4.12 -2.26 7.75
CA ALA A 79 -4.57 -2.09 6.37
C ALA A 79 -5.84 -2.91 6.07
N ALA A 80 -5.91 -4.16 6.56
CA ALA A 80 -7.09 -5.02 6.44
C ALA A 80 -8.32 -4.42 7.13
N LEU A 81 -8.13 -3.90 8.34
CA LEU A 81 -9.21 -3.26 9.09
C LEU A 81 -9.70 -2.00 8.37
N PHE A 82 -8.80 -1.19 7.83
CA PHE A 82 -9.12 -0.01 7.03
C PHE A 82 -9.98 -0.38 5.80
N VAL A 83 -9.56 -1.39 5.01
CA VAL A 83 -10.32 -1.84 3.83
C VAL A 83 -11.72 -2.30 4.23
N ARG A 84 -11.85 -3.07 5.31
CA ARG A 84 -13.13 -3.54 5.83
C ARG A 84 -14.02 -2.39 6.31
N GLY A 85 -13.43 -1.42 7.01
CA GLY A 85 -14.11 -0.25 7.57
C GLY A 85 -14.63 0.72 6.51
N VAL A 86 -13.80 1.01 5.49
CA VAL A 86 -14.17 1.89 4.39
C VAL A 86 -15.24 1.25 3.49
N ARG A 87 -15.16 -0.07 3.22
CA ARG A 87 -16.17 -0.74 2.38
C ARG A 87 -17.54 -0.89 3.05
N ARG A 88 -17.62 -1.00 4.38
CA ARG A 88 -18.90 -1.17 5.10
C ARG A 88 -19.82 0.05 5.10
N GLY A 89 -19.33 1.23 4.76
CA GLY A 89 -20.11 2.48 4.80
C GLY A 89 -20.24 3.16 3.44
N THR A 90 -20.19 2.41 2.33
CA THR A 90 -20.37 2.92 0.95
C THR A 90 -21.84 3.18 0.60
N GLY A 91 -22.70 3.49 1.58
CA GLY A 91 -24.05 3.99 1.30
C GLY A 91 -23.99 5.36 0.62
N ALA A 92 -25.15 5.90 0.23
CA ALA A 92 -25.25 7.27 -0.31
C ALA A 92 -24.93 8.30 0.80
N VAL A 93 -23.65 8.52 1.08
CA VAL A 93 -23.14 9.53 2.01
C VAL A 93 -22.59 10.70 1.20
N SER A 94 -22.71 11.93 1.72
CA SER A 94 -22.10 13.10 1.09
C SER A 94 -20.58 12.92 0.92
N GLN A 95 -19.99 13.57 -0.08
CA GLN A 95 -18.55 13.52 -0.35
C GLN A 95 -17.72 13.92 0.89
N SER A 96 -18.18 14.93 1.63
CA SER A 96 -17.54 15.38 2.88
C SER A 96 -17.56 14.31 3.98
N ALA A 97 -18.67 13.57 4.12
CA ALA A 97 -18.77 12.47 5.07
C ALA A 97 -17.87 11.29 4.67
N ALA A 98 -17.73 11.00 3.38
CA ALA A 98 -16.81 9.98 2.88
C ALA A 98 -15.34 10.33 3.19
N MET A 99 -14.95 11.60 3.02
CA MET A 99 -13.60 12.09 3.35
C MET A 99 -13.32 12.02 4.85
N LEU A 100 -14.23 12.54 5.70
CA LEU A 100 -14.07 12.47 7.16
C LEU A 100 -13.92 11.01 7.63
N ARG A 101 -14.74 10.11 7.09
CA ARG A 101 -14.69 8.68 7.39
C ARG A 101 -13.35 8.06 6.98
N PHE A 102 -12.82 8.42 5.81
CA PHE A 102 -11.48 8.01 5.38
C PHE A 102 -10.42 8.49 6.39
N PHE A 103 -10.44 9.76 6.79
CA PHE A 103 -9.47 10.31 7.74
C PHE A 103 -9.53 9.64 9.12
N VAL A 104 -10.72 9.36 9.63
CA VAL A 104 -10.90 8.64 10.90
C VAL A 104 -10.30 7.23 10.78
N TRP A 105 -10.64 6.50 9.71
CA TRP A 105 -10.09 5.17 9.48
C TRP A 105 -8.57 5.16 9.26
N GLU A 106 -8.04 6.17 8.59
CA GLU A 106 -6.60 6.35 8.41
C GLU A 106 -5.92 6.62 9.76
N SER A 107 -6.51 7.48 10.59
CA SER A 107 -5.99 7.75 11.94
C SER A 107 -5.99 6.49 12.80
N ILE A 108 -7.06 5.69 12.75
CA ILE A 108 -7.13 4.38 13.43
C ILE A 108 -6.00 3.45 12.96
N LYS A 109 -5.74 3.41 11.64
CA LYS A 109 -4.68 2.59 11.07
C LYS A 109 -3.31 2.99 11.62
N ILE A 110 -2.99 4.29 11.61
CA ILE A 110 -1.70 4.80 12.12
C ILE A 110 -1.54 4.49 13.60
N VAL A 111 -2.56 4.80 14.43
CA VAL A 111 -2.52 4.52 15.87
C VAL A 111 -2.33 3.03 16.12
N LEU A 112 -3.02 2.16 15.36
CA LEU A 112 -2.90 0.72 15.52
C LEU A 112 -1.52 0.20 15.10
N THR A 113 -0.95 0.69 13.99
CA THR A 113 0.42 0.36 13.58
C THR A 113 1.42 0.74 14.66
N VAL A 114 1.34 1.96 15.19
CA VAL A 114 2.24 2.42 16.27
C VAL A 114 2.04 1.58 17.52
N ALA A 115 0.80 1.30 17.93
CA ALA A 115 0.51 0.46 19.09
C ALA A 115 1.09 -0.95 18.93
N MET A 116 0.97 -1.57 17.75
CA MET A 116 1.57 -2.87 17.48
C MET A 116 3.10 -2.81 17.56
N LEU A 117 3.75 -1.81 16.96
CA LEU A 117 5.21 -1.69 17.03
C LEU A 117 5.72 -1.43 18.46
N VAL A 118 5.02 -0.61 19.24
CA VAL A 118 5.33 -0.40 20.66
C VAL A 118 5.10 -1.68 21.47
N ALA A 119 4.11 -2.50 21.08
CA ALA A 119 3.82 -3.76 21.74
C ALA A 119 4.80 -4.90 21.38
N ALA A 120 5.53 -4.78 20.26
CA ALA A 120 6.46 -5.79 19.76
C ALA A 120 7.43 -6.39 20.81
N PRO A 121 8.15 -5.61 21.65
CA PRO A 121 9.08 -6.17 22.63
C PRO A 121 8.42 -7.01 23.73
N TRP A 122 7.13 -6.79 24.01
CA TRP A 122 6.39 -7.58 25.00
C TRP A 122 5.76 -8.84 24.40
N LEU A 123 5.41 -8.81 23.10
CA LEU A 123 4.78 -9.96 22.43
C LEU A 123 5.79 -10.92 21.79
N VAL A 124 6.97 -10.43 21.39
CA VAL A 124 7.98 -11.23 20.69
C VAL A 124 9.18 -11.47 21.60
N GLY A 125 9.27 -12.68 22.15
CA GLY A 125 10.43 -13.11 22.93
C GLY A 125 11.70 -13.11 22.09
N GLY A 126 12.76 -12.44 22.58
CA GLY A 126 14.02 -12.32 21.85
C GLY A 126 13.91 -11.49 20.57
N LEU A 127 13.10 -10.42 20.61
CA LEU A 127 12.83 -9.52 19.48
C LEU A 127 14.11 -9.16 18.72
N ASN A 128 14.13 -9.49 17.44
CA ASN A 128 15.15 -9.05 16.51
C ASN A 128 14.64 -7.81 15.77
N TRP A 129 15.15 -6.64 16.16
CA TRP A 129 14.71 -5.35 15.60
C TRP A 129 14.93 -5.26 14.09
N LEU A 130 16.05 -5.82 13.57
CA LEU A 130 16.33 -5.80 12.13
C LEU A 130 15.31 -6.62 11.36
N ALA A 131 14.98 -7.80 11.86
CA ALA A 131 13.98 -8.65 11.25
C ALA A 131 12.59 -8.00 11.29
N LEU A 132 12.22 -7.39 12.43
CA LEU A 132 10.99 -6.60 12.57
C LEU A 132 10.89 -5.51 11.51
N VAL A 133 11.91 -4.66 11.40
CA VAL A 133 11.95 -3.55 10.44
C VAL A 133 11.93 -4.08 9.00
N ALA A 134 12.64 -5.17 8.70
CA ALA A 134 12.61 -5.80 7.38
C ALA A 134 11.18 -6.24 7.00
N GLY A 135 10.44 -6.84 7.93
CA GLY A 135 9.04 -7.21 7.75
C GLY A 135 8.13 -6.01 7.47
N VAL A 136 8.31 -4.91 8.22
CA VAL A 136 7.58 -3.64 8.01
C VAL A 136 7.87 -3.10 6.60
N ILE A 137 9.14 -2.97 6.23
CA ILE A 137 9.55 -2.42 4.92
C ILE A 137 8.99 -3.27 3.78
N ALA A 138 9.08 -4.59 3.89
CA ALA A 138 8.49 -5.51 2.92
C ALA A 138 6.99 -5.26 2.75
N ALA A 139 6.24 -5.22 3.85
CA ALA A 139 4.81 -4.97 3.79
C ALA A 139 4.50 -3.59 3.17
N LEU A 140 5.27 -2.54 3.46
CA LEU A 140 5.09 -1.22 2.84
C LEU A 140 5.40 -1.24 1.33
N LYS A 141 6.39 -2.03 0.89
CA LYS A 141 6.82 -2.09 -0.52
C LYS A 141 5.84 -2.81 -1.45
N THR A 142 4.86 -3.53 -0.92
CA THR A 142 3.84 -4.20 -1.75
C THR A 142 3.03 -3.26 -2.65
N TYR A 143 2.92 -1.97 -2.32
CA TYR A 143 2.29 -1.00 -3.22
C TYR A 143 3.01 -0.88 -4.58
N TRP A 144 4.33 -0.99 -4.60
CA TRP A 144 5.09 -1.04 -5.85
C TRP A 144 4.77 -2.29 -6.65
N ILE A 145 4.57 -3.44 -5.98
CA ILE A 145 4.15 -4.67 -6.64
C ILE A 145 2.76 -4.47 -7.27
N ALA A 146 1.82 -3.85 -6.56
CA ALA A 146 0.50 -3.54 -7.09
C ALA A 146 0.59 -2.61 -8.33
N LEU A 147 1.40 -1.55 -8.26
CA LEU A 147 1.61 -0.62 -9.38
C LEU A 147 2.29 -1.26 -10.59
N VAL A 148 3.22 -2.19 -10.36
CA VAL A 148 3.97 -2.86 -11.43
C VAL A 148 3.17 -4.01 -12.07
N VAL A 149 2.26 -4.63 -11.31
CA VAL A 149 1.35 -5.67 -11.82
C VAL A 149 0.17 -5.06 -12.58
N ARG A 150 -0.32 -3.87 -12.20
CA ARG A 150 -1.46 -3.18 -12.86
C ARG A 150 -1.29 -2.99 -14.38
N PRO A 151 -0.14 -2.51 -14.93
CA PRO A 151 0.07 -2.41 -16.36
C PRO A 151 0.18 -3.77 -17.05
N ARG A 152 0.74 -4.78 -16.38
CA ARG A 152 1.00 -6.10 -16.99
C ARG A 152 -0.25 -6.96 -17.12
N LEU A 153 -1.24 -6.76 -16.26
CA LEU A 153 -2.55 -7.43 -16.37
C LEU A 153 -3.41 -6.81 -17.48
N LEU A 154 -3.37 -5.48 -17.64
CA LEU A 154 -4.07 -4.78 -18.72
C LEU A 154 -3.43 -5.03 -20.09
N ASN A 155 -2.11 -5.16 -20.16
CA ASN A 155 -1.39 -5.42 -21.42
C ASN A 155 -1.47 -6.89 -21.88
N ARG A 156 -2.26 -7.73 -21.20
CA ARG A 156 -2.47 -9.17 -21.51
C ARG A 156 -3.91 -9.49 -21.93
N ILE A 157 -4.77 -8.48 -22.01
CA ILE A 157 -6.14 -8.54 -22.55
C ILE A 157 -6.12 -7.80 -23.88
#